data_AF-A0A661HUD3-F1
#
_entry.id   AF-A0A661HUD3-F1
#
_cell.length_a   1.000
_cell.length_b   1.000
_cell.length_c   1.000
_cell.angle_alpha   90.00
_cell.angle_beta   90.00
_cell.angle_gamma   90.00
#
_symmetry.space_group_name_H-M   'P 1'
#
loop_
_entity.id
_entity.type
_entity.pdbx_description
1 polymer ?
#
loop_
_entity_poly.entity_id
_entity_poly.type
_entity_poly.pdbx_seq_one_letter_code
_entity_poly.pdbx_strand_id
1 'polypeptide(L)'
;MKKYPETFAIYYYHFPLARIHPAAVALTKAALVAEHQGRKDVVLNMYTVEIDAHEKDEQKIINAFNKKLNTRVTVKNINSKAVVEQVDFDNNVITTMMVSGTPTIFFDGKKDQSKKKYLQVEVK
;
A
#
# COMPACT_ATOMS: atom_id res chain seq x y z
N MET A 1 -14.89 3.94 -4.45
CA MET A 1 -15.17 2.63 -5.08
C MET A 1 -16.48 2.03 -4.63
N LYS A 2 -16.66 1.67 -3.34
CA LYS A 2 -17.89 0.98 -2.88
C LYS A 2 -19.20 1.69 -3.28
N LYS A 3 -19.19 3.03 -3.36
CA LYS A 3 -20.35 3.84 -3.76
C LYS A 3 -20.55 3.99 -5.28
N TYR A 4 -19.48 4.04 -6.08
CA TYR A 4 -19.52 4.30 -7.52
C TYR A 4 -18.49 3.41 -8.25
N PRO A 5 -18.71 2.08 -8.29
CA PRO A 5 -17.72 1.12 -8.77
C PRO A 5 -17.56 1.12 -10.30
N GLU A 6 -18.57 1.58 -11.05
CA GLU A 6 -18.55 1.62 -12.53
C GLU A 6 -17.96 2.94 -13.07
N THR A 7 -17.83 3.96 -12.22
CA THR A 7 -17.32 5.28 -12.61
C THR A 7 -15.85 5.45 -12.30
N PHE A 8 -15.40 4.95 -11.15
CA PHE A 8 -14.03 5.10 -10.71
C PHE A 8 -13.28 3.78 -10.80
N ALA A 9 -11.97 3.87 -10.93
CA ALA A 9 -11.05 2.78 -10.62
C ALA A 9 -9.94 3.36 -9.73
N ILE A 10 -9.49 2.59 -8.73
CA ILE A 10 -8.37 2.99 -7.88
C ILE A 10 -7.26 1.95 -8.04
N TYR A 11 -6.07 2.46 -8.32
CA TYR A 11 -4.83 1.70 -8.37
C TYR A 11 -3.93 2.21 -7.26
N TYR A 12 -3.46 1.31 -6.41
CA TYR A 12 -2.53 1.63 -5.34
C TYR A 12 -1.11 1.28 -5.78
N TYR A 13 -0.19 2.22 -5.59
CA TYR A 13 1.25 2.00 -5.73
C TYR A 13 1.88 2.31 -4.38
N HIS A 14 2.67 1.38 -3.87
CA HIS A 14 3.21 1.49 -2.53
C HIS A 14 4.52 2.27 -2.51
N PHE A 15 4.55 3.37 -1.74
CA PHE A 15 5.78 4.13 -1.49
C PHE A 15 6.10 4.19 0.01
N PRO A 16 6.55 3.09 0.64
CA PRO A 16 6.94 3.11 2.04
C PRO A 16 8.21 3.96 2.22
N LEU A 17 8.08 5.13 2.85
CA LEU A 17 9.19 6.06 3.10
C LEU A 17 10.11 5.53 4.23
N ALA A 18 10.92 4.52 3.90
CA ALA A 18 11.72 3.74 4.85
C ALA A 18 12.59 4.56 5.82
N ARG A 19 13.02 5.76 5.41
CA ARG A 19 13.86 6.63 6.25
C ARG A 19 13.11 7.22 7.45
N ILE A 20 11.82 7.47 7.31
CA ILE A 20 10.98 8.09 8.36
C ILE A 20 9.98 7.09 8.97
N HIS A 21 9.63 6.04 8.23
CA HIS A 21 8.69 5.00 8.66
C HIS A 21 9.21 3.61 8.23
N PRO A 22 10.30 3.10 8.81
CA PRO A 22 10.86 1.80 8.43
C PRO A 22 9.87 0.64 8.57
N ALA A 23 8.95 0.67 9.55
CA ALA A 23 7.95 -0.38 9.73
C ALA A 23 6.99 -0.51 8.52
N ALA A 24 6.78 0.58 7.78
CA ALA A 24 5.91 0.60 6.61
C ALA A 24 6.39 -0.33 5.49
N VAL A 25 7.70 -0.63 5.43
CA VAL A 25 8.28 -1.53 4.42
C VAL A 25 7.74 -2.95 4.61
N ALA A 26 7.87 -3.49 5.82
CA ALA A 26 7.39 -4.83 6.14
C ALA A 26 5.85 -4.92 6.10
N LEU A 27 5.13 -3.87 6.56
CA LEU A 27 3.67 -3.80 6.46
C LEU A 27 3.18 -3.84 5.00
N THR A 28 3.82 -3.05 4.12
CA THR A 28 3.52 -3.05 2.68
C THR A 28 3.71 -4.43 2.08
N LYS A 29 4.87 -5.05 2.32
CA LYS A 29 5.14 -6.39 1.80
C LYS A 29 4.15 -7.44 2.36
N ALA A 30 3.76 -7.32 3.62
CA ALA A 30 2.76 -8.21 4.21
C ALA A 30 1.37 -8.02 3.59
N ALA A 31 1.01 -6.78 3.24
CA ALA A 31 -0.20 -6.48 2.50
C ALA A 31 -0.18 -7.14 1.11
N LEU A 32 0.92 -6.98 0.35
CA LEU A 32 1.10 -7.62 -0.95
C LEU A 32 0.97 -9.15 -0.88
N VAL A 33 1.58 -9.79 0.12
CA VAL A 33 1.42 -11.25 0.33
C VAL A 33 -0.06 -11.62 0.50
N ALA A 34 -0.79 -10.89 1.36
CA ALA A 34 -2.19 -11.17 1.62
C ALA A 34 -3.08 -10.89 0.38
N GLU A 35 -2.76 -9.86 -0.41
CA GLU A 35 -3.44 -9.59 -1.69
C GLU A 35 -3.20 -10.69 -2.72
N HIS A 36 -1.95 -11.16 -2.88
CA HIS A 36 -1.63 -12.31 -3.72
C HIS A 36 -2.36 -13.59 -3.29
N GLN A 37 -2.74 -13.70 -2.01
CA GLN A 37 -3.57 -14.77 -1.46
C GLN A 37 -5.08 -14.53 -1.63
N GLY A 38 -5.49 -13.49 -2.36
CA GLY A 38 -6.87 -13.17 -2.66
C GLY A 38 -7.62 -12.45 -1.55
N ARG A 39 -6.94 -11.95 -0.50
CA ARG A 39 -7.61 -11.16 0.53
C ARG A 39 -7.98 -9.79 -0.02
N LYS A 40 -9.23 -9.40 0.22
CA LYS A 40 -9.79 -8.10 -0.17
C LYS A 40 -9.53 -7.06 0.91
N ASP A 41 -9.54 -5.78 0.51
CA ASP A 41 -9.43 -4.61 1.39
C ASP A 41 -8.13 -4.56 2.26
N VAL A 42 -7.11 -5.35 1.94
CA VAL A 42 -5.89 -5.46 2.76
C VAL A 42 -5.13 -4.14 2.85
N VAL A 43 -4.97 -3.44 1.72
CA VAL A 43 -4.28 -2.14 1.66
C VAL A 43 -4.94 -1.11 2.59
N LEU A 44 -6.26 -1.12 2.69
CA LEU A 44 -6.95 -0.22 3.62
C LEU A 44 -6.81 -0.70 5.07
N ASN A 45 -6.98 -2.01 5.29
CA ASN A 45 -6.94 -2.60 6.61
C ASN A 45 -5.54 -2.56 7.25
N MET A 46 -4.45 -2.51 6.47
CA MET A 46 -3.09 -2.41 7.00
C MET A 46 -2.88 -1.13 7.82
N TYR A 47 -3.59 -0.03 7.50
CA TYR A 47 -3.53 1.22 8.27
C TYR A 47 -4.11 1.09 9.69
N THR A 48 -4.82 0.00 9.97
CA THR A 48 -5.37 -0.29 11.30
C THR A 48 -4.42 -1.10 12.18
N VAL A 49 -3.25 -1.50 11.65
CA VAL A 49 -2.21 -2.20 12.41
C VAL A 49 -1.49 -1.21 13.30
N GLU A 50 -1.59 -1.44 14.60
CA GLU A 50 -0.90 -0.64 15.61
C GLU A 50 0.53 -1.17 15.78
N ILE A 51 1.51 -0.40 15.32
CA ILE A 51 2.94 -0.69 15.47
C ILE A 51 3.72 0.62 15.52
N ASP A 52 4.85 0.64 16.23
CA ASP A 52 5.77 1.78 16.15
C ASP A 52 6.27 1.94 14.72
N ALA A 53 6.12 3.15 14.17
CA ALA A 53 6.58 3.47 12.81
C ALA A 53 8.10 3.27 12.64
N HIS A 54 8.87 3.36 13.73
CA HIS A 54 10.32 3.16 13.75
C HIS A 54 10.73 1.71 14.01
N GLU A 55 9.79 0.79 14.19
CA GLU A 55 10.08 -0.63 14.34
C GLU A 55 10.82 -1.17 13.11
N LYS A 56 11.82 -2.02 13.35
CA LYS A 56 12.66 -2.63 12.31
C LYS A 56 12.66 -4.16 12.36
N ASP A 57 12.19 -4.75 13.45
CA ASP A 57 12.03 -6.19 13.55
C ASP A 57 10.87 -6.65 12.66
N GLU A 58 11.19 -7.24 11.51
CA GLU A 58 10.21 -7.75 10.55
C GLU A 58 9.26 -8.77 11.19
N GLN A 59 9.76 -9.65 12.07
CA GLN A 59 8.94 -10.67 12.70
C GLN A 59 7.90 -10.04 13.63
N LYS A 60 8.30 -9.02 14.41
CA LYS A 60 7.38 -8.26 15.27
C LYS A 60 6.32 -7.52 14.47
N ILE A 61 6.71 -6.88 13.37
CA ILE A 61 5.78 -6.17 12.47
C ILE A 61 4.78 -7.15 11.84
N ILE A 62 5.26 -8.29 11.32
CA ILE A 62 4.42 -9.33 10.72
C ILE A 62 3.48 -9.94 11.76
N ASN A 63 3.92 -10.14 13.00
CA ASN A 63 3.07 -10.63 14.07
C ASN A 63 1.92 -9.65 14.37
N ALA A 64 2.20 -8.34 14.42
CA ALA A 64 1.17 -7.32 14.60
C ALA A 64 0.17 -7.31 13.43
N PHE A 65 0.67 -7.38 12.20
CA PHE A 65 -0.16 -7.48 10.99
C PHE A 65 -1.05 -8.73 11.01
N ASN A 66 -0.47 -9.91 11.26
CA ASN A 66 -1.18 -11.18 11.33
C ASN A 66 -2.27 -11.17 12.40
N LYS A 67 -1.95 -10.65 13.60
CA LYS A 67 -2.91 -10.52 14.69
C LYS A 67 -4.08 -9.63 14.31
N LYS A 68 -3.81 -8.47 13.69
CA LYS A 68 -4.85 -7.49 13.36
C LYS A 68 -5.73 -7.91 12.19
N LEU A 69 -5.14 -8.49 11.14
CA LEU A 69 -5.85 -8.84 9.92
C LEU A 69 -6.23 -10.33 9.86
N ASN A 70 -5.95 -11.10 10.91
CA ASN A 70 -6.16 -12.56 10.98
C ASN A 70 -5.54 -13.29 9.78
N THR A 71 -4.27 -12.99 9.48
CA THR A 71 -3.49 -13.59 8.37
C THR A 71 -2.41 -14.53 8.91
N ARG A 72 -1.71 -15.23 8.01
CA ARG A 72 -0.58 -16.13 8.34
C ARG A 72 0.65 -15.81 7.50
N VAL A 73 0.91 -14.52 7.29
CA VAL A 73 2.09 -14.05 6.55
C VAL A 73 3.34 -14.40 7.34
N THR A 74 4.42 -14.78 6.65
CA THR A 74 5.72 -15.08 7.26
C THR A 74 6.80 -14.17 6.69
N VAL A 75 7.93 -14.07 7.39
CA VAL A 75 9.14 -13.37 6.89
C VAL A 75 9.58 -13.91 5.53
N LYS A 76 9.46 -15.22 5.31
CA LYS A 76 9.74 -15.85 4.01
C LYS A 76 8.79 -15.37 2.91
N ASN A 77 7.51 -15.17 3.21
CA ASN A 77 6.54 -14.71 2.21
C ASN A 77 6.82 -13.28 1.76
N ILE A 78 7.11 -12.37 2.70
CA ILE A 78 7.35 -10.95 2.37
C ILE A 78 8.64 -10.74 1.56
N ASN A 79 9.56 -11.71 1.58
CA ASN A 79 10.79 -11.71 0.81
C ASN A 79 10.75 -12.69 -0.38
N SER A 80 9.55 -13.14 -0.77
CA SER A 80 9.38 -13.95 -1.97
C SER A 80 9.63 -13.12 -3.24
N LYS A 81 10.09 -13.79 -4.30
CA LYS A 81 10.39 -13.15 -5.60
C LYS A 81 9.24 -12.27 -6.09
N ALA A 82 8.01 -12.77 -6.09
CA ALA A 82 6.84 -12.02 -6.56
C ALA A 82 6.58 -10.73 -5.76
N VAL A 83 6.82 -10.74 -4.45
CA VAL A 83 6.64 -9.54 -3.61
C VAL A 83 7.76 -8.54 -3.87
N VAL A 84 9.00 -9.01 -4.00
CA VAL A 84 10.15 -8.14 -4.32
C VAL A 84 9.96 -7.49 -5.69
N GLU A 85 9.58 -8.26 -6.71
CA GLU A 85 9.32 -7.75 -8.06
C GLU A 85 8.20 -6.69 -8.09
N GLN A 86 7.13 -6.88 -7.32
CA GLN A 86 6.06 -5.89 -7.22
C GLN A 86 6.53 -4.60 -6.54
N VAL A 87 7.33 -4.70 -5.47
CA VAL A 87 7.91 -3.53 -4.80
C VAL A 87 8.86 -2.77 -5.74
N ASP A 88 9.68 -3.49 -6.50
CA ASP A 88 10.60 -2.89 -7.47
C ASP A 88 9.84 -2.21 -8.61
N PHE A 89 8.75 -2.82 -9.09
CA PHE A 89 7.85 -2.21 -10.06
C PHE A 89 7.24 -0.90 -9.53
N ASP A 90 6.70 -0.90 -8.31
CA ASP A 90 6.13 0.30 -7.69
C ASP A 90 7.18 1.41 -7.56
N ASN A 91 8.39 1.08 -7.10
CA ASN A 91 9.51 2.01 -7.00
C ASN A 91 9.92 2.62 -8.35
N ASN A 92 9.90 1.82 -9.41
CA ASN A 92 10.18 2.30 -10.76
C ASN A 92 9.10 3.29 -11.21
N VAL A 93 7.82 2.99 -11.00
CA VAL A 93 6.72 3.91 -11.31
C VAL A 93 6.86 5.22 -10.52
N ILE A 94 7.13 5.15 -9.22
CA ILE A 94 7.34 6.32 -8.35
C ILE A 94 8.49 7.19 -8.87
N THR A 95 9.61 6.57 -9.25
CA THR A 95 10.80 7.25 -9.75
C THR A 95 10.53 7.90 -11.11
N THR A 96 9.96 7.17 -12.05
CA THR A 96 9.60 7.68 -13.40
C THR A 96 8.61 8.83 -13.31
N MET A 97 7.66 8.77 -12.39
CA MET A 97 6.64 9.80 -12.18
C MET A 97 7.11 10.95 -11.27
N MET A 98 8.38 10.93 -10.82
CA MET A 98 8.98 11.92 -9.93
C MET A 98 8.15 12.17 -8.66
N VAL A 99 7.63 11.10 -8.07
CA VAL A 99 6.87 11.15 -6.82
C VAL A 99 7.86 11.20 -5.65
N SER A 100 7.80 12.28 -4.87
CA SER A 100 8.73 12.54 -3.75
C SER A 100 8.10 12.43 -2.37
N GLY A 101 6.81 12.11 -2.29
CA GLY A 101 6.11 12.02 -1.01
C GLY A 101 4.72 11.42 -1.12
N THR A 102 4.17 11.10 0.05
CA THR A 102 2.89 10.41 0.22
C THR A 102 1.91 11.25 1.07
N PRO A 103 0.60 11.23 0.77
CA PRO A 103 0.00 10.67 -0.44
C PRO A 103 0.24 11.59 -1.65
N THR A 104 0.50 10.99 -2.81
CA THR A 104 0.39 11.65 -4.12
C THR A 104 -0.75 10.99 -4.88
N ILE A 105 -1.69 11.79 -5.40
CA ILE A 105 -2.85 11.30 -6.15
C ILE A 105 -2.69 11.72 -7.61
N PHE A 106 -2.97 10.80 -8.52
CA PHE A 106 -3.20 11.09 -9.93
C PHE A 106 -4.68 10.88 -10.21
N PHE A 107 -5.28 11.83 -10.91
CA PHE A 107 -6.67 11.76 -11.35
C PHE A 107 -6.68 11.85 -12.89
N ASP A 108 -7.23 10.82 -13.54
CA ASP A 108 -7.18 10.62 -15.00
C ASP A 108 -5.78 10.82 -15.59
N GLY A 109 -4.79 10.16 -14.98
CA GLY A 109 -3.39 10.19 -15.41
C GLY A 109 -2.62 11.48 -15.08
N LYS A 110 -3.28 12.51 -14.51
CA LYS A 110 -2.65 13.79 -14.18
C LYS A 110 -2.48 13.95 -12.67
N LYS A 111 -1.30 14.42 -12.24
CA LYS A 111 -1.02 14.70 -10.82
C LYS A 111 -2.04 15.69 -10.27
N ASP A 112 -2.77 15.29 -9.23
CA ASP A 112 -3.74 16.12 -8.54
C ASP A 112 -3.11 16.72 -7.27
N GLN A 113 -2.69 17.98 -7.38
CA GLN A 113 -2.11 18.73 -6.26
C GLN A 113 -3.10 18.88 -5.09
N SER A 114 -4.40 19.04 -5.41
CA SER A 114 -5.47 19.26 -4.44
C SER A 114 -5.82 18.00 -3.66
N LYS A 115 -5.55 16.81 -4.23
CA LYS A 115 -5.96 15.49 -3.73
C LYS A 115 -7.48 15.35 -3.58
N LYS A 116 -8.25 16.18 -4.28
CA LYS A 116 -9.70 16.36 -4.11
C LYS A 116 -10.45 16.43 -5.42
N LYS A 117 -9.81 16.33 -6.60
CA LYS A 117 -10.51 16.40 -7.90
C LYS A 117 -11.60 15.36 -8.03
N TYR A 118 -11.40 14.16 -7.48
CA TYR A 118 -12.41 13.11 -7.50
C TYR A 118 -13.73 13.49 -6.81
N LEU A 119 -13.74 14.48 -5.89
CA LEU A 119 -14.94 14.99 -5.23
C LEU A 119 -15.78 15.91 -6.14
N GLN A 120 -15.20 16.40 -7.23
CA GLN A 120 -15.84 17.34 -8.16
C GLN A 120 -16.52 16.62 -9.33
N VAL A 121 -16.40 15.30 -9.41
CA VAL A 121 -17.02 14.49 -10.46
C VAL A 121 -18.50 14.34 -10.14
N GLU A 122 -19.35 14.83 -11.02
CA GLU A 122 -20.77 14.52 -10.99
C GLU A 122 -20.97 13.09 -11.50
N VAL A 123 -21.27 12.18 -10.58
CA VAL A 123 -21.61 10.80 -10.90
C VAL A 123 -23.10 10.69 -11.13
N LYS A 124 -23.50 10.24 -12.32
CA LYS A 124 -24.89 9.98 -12.69
C LYS A 124 -25.34 8.61 -12.21
#